data_AF-A0A7X1JEG8-F1
#
_entry.id   AF-A0A7X1JEG8-F1
#
_cell.length_a   1.000
_cell.length_b   1.000
_cell.length_c   1.000
_cell.angle_alpha   90.00
_cell.angle_beta   90.00
_cell.angle_gamma   90.00
#
_symmetry.space_group_name_H-M   'P 1'
#
loop_
_entity.id
_entity.type
_entity.pdbx_description
1 polymer ?
#
loop_
_entity_poly.entity_id
_entity_poly.type
_entity_poly.pdbx_seq_one_letter_code
_entity_poly.pdbx_strand_id
1 'polypeptide(L)'
;MEDLDRRLRDTDRRVRDLDSRFDDLETDHQALSRKFGYTEDLDYELRAIRDEISEYDDKIDKVEEELGDRIGDTEQAINRLTQHVRLLDGQIKISQGVPEADLDTFTRDQRALARTMAQGWSARSQLLGDHERFTHQVRVRHHRETEAKHRQARAAVVESVGAFTASRYGTSGHSEATTRLRTAIADERRLRQDLTRQIPGAKESAKALADDASTRASQQPTMSAGDRAEKRLTLALRSRLADA
;
A
#
# COMPACT_ATOMS: atom_id res chain seq x y z
N MET A 1 69.12 -39.13 -27.66
CA MET A 1 67.90 -39.59 -26.95
C MET A 1 67.56 -38.70 -25.76
N GLU A 2 68.51 -38.30 -24.91
CA GLU A 2 68.24 -37.44 -23.72
C GLU A 2 67.60 -36.07 -24.03
N ASP A 3 67.92 -35.46 -25.16
CA ASP A 3 67.40 -34.13 -25.52
C ASP A 3 65.91 -34.15 -25.93
N LEU A 4 65.47 -35.25 -26.55
CA LEU A 4 64.07 -35.51 -26.87
C LEU A 4 63.25 -35.73 -25.60
N ASP A 5 63.82 -36.46 -24.63
CA ASP A 5 63.18 -36.77 -23.35
C ASP A 5 62.99 -35.51 -22.48
N ARG A 6 63.97 -34.58 -22.52
CA ARG A 6 63.84 -33.26 -21.89
C ARG A 6 62.74 -32.43 -22.54
N ARG A 7 62.71 -32.35 -23.87
CA ARG A 7 61.68 -31.57 -24.59
C ARG A 7 60.28 -32.13 -24.34
N LEU A 8 60.13 -33.45 -24.31
CA LEU A 8 58.87 -34.13 -23.96
C LEU A 8 58.38 -33.77 -22.56
N ARG A 9 59.26 -33.81 -21.55
CA ARG A 9 58.90 -33.40 -20.18
C ARG A 9 58.53 -31.93 -20.07
N ASP A 10 59.19 -31.07 -20.85
CA ASP A 10 58.92 -29.64 -20.84
C ASP A 10 57.59 -29.32 -21.54
N THR A 11 57.27 -30.02 -22.62
CA THR A 11 55.93 -29.97 -23.23
C THR A 11 54.85 -30.51 -22.30
N ASP A 12 55.11 -31.60 -21.58
CA ASP A 12 54.13 -32.21 -20.66
C ASP A 12 53.83 -31.28 -19.46
N ARG A 13 54.84 -30.54 -18.98
CA ARG A 13 54.66 -29.48 -17.99
C ARG A 13 53.83 -28.32 -18.53
N ARG A 14 54.11 -27.88 -19.75
CA ARG A 14 53.34 -26.80 -20.40
C ARG A 14 51.89 -27.20 -20.64
N VAL A 15 51.62 -28.45 -21.00
CA VAL A 15 50.26 -28.97 -21.16
C VAL A 15 49.54 -28.96 -19.82
N ARG A 16 50.15 -29.45 -18.73
CA ARG A 16 49.53 -29.38 -17.39
C ARG A 16 49.28 -27.95 -16.89
N ASP A 17 50.19 -27.02 -17.19
CA ASP A 17 50.02 -25.60 -16.84
C ASP A 17 48.87 -24.98 -17.64
N LEU A 18 48.74 -25.32 -18.92
CA LEU A 18 47.62 -24.89 -19.75
C LEU A 18 46.30 -25.49 -19.30
N ASP A 19 46.25 -26.77 -18.92
CA ASP A 19 45.04 -27.41 -18.36
C ASP A 19 44.62 -26.73 -17.06
N SER A 20 45.55 -26.48 -16.15
CA SER A 20 45.24 -25.80 -14.87
C SER A 20 44.68 -24.39 -15.12
N ARG A 21 45.25 -23.66 -16.07
CA ARG A 21 44.74 -22.34 -16.47
C ARG A 21 43.39 -22.41 -17.17
N PHE A 22 43.10 -23.50 -17.87
CA PHE A 22 41.81 -23.72 -18.52
C PHE A 22 40.72 -24.00 -17.48
N ASP A 23 41.02 -24.81 -16.47
CA ASP A 23 40.13 -25.07 -15.33
C ASP A 23 39.82 -23.78 -14.53
N ASP A 24 40.83 -22.93 -14.32
CA ASP A 24 40.65 -21.62 -13.68
C ASP A 24 39.73 -20.71 -14.52
N LEU A 25 39.96 -20.64 -15.84
CA LEU A 25 39.13 -19.88 -16.78
C LEU A 25 37.69 -20.39 -16.85
N GLU A 26 37.49 -21.71 -16.80
CA GLU A 26 36.17 -22.31 -16.78
C GLU A 26 35.42 -21.99 -15.49
N THR A 27 36.13 -22.02 -14.36
CA THR A 27 35.58 -21.63 -13.05
C THR A 27 35.15 -20.17 -13.04
N ASP A 28 35.99 -19.28 -13.57
CA ASP A 28 35.68 -17.86 -13.71
C ASP A 28 34.51 -17.63 -14.67
N HIS A 29 34.45 -18.36 -15.78
CA HIS A 29 33.35 -18.28 -16.74
C HIS A 29 32.01 -18.69 -16.12
N GLN A 30 32.00 -19.76 -15.32
CA GLN A 30 30.81 -20.19 -14.58
C GLN A 30 30.39 -19.16 -13.52
N ALA A 31 31.34 -18.54 -12.82
CA ALA A 31 31.07 -17.49 -11.85
C ALA A 31 30.49 -16.23 -12.52
N LEU A 32 31.01 -15.85 -13.68
CA LEU A 32 30.49 -14.75 -14.49
C LEU A 32 29.09 -15.05 -15.00
N SER A 33 28.85 -16.23 -15.57
CA SER A 33 27.53 -16.63 -16.06
C SER A 33 26.46 -16.59 -14.96
N ARG A 34 26.79 -17.04 -13.74
CA ARG A 34 25.86 -16.93 -12.61
C ARG A 34 25.56 -15.47 -12.26
N LYS A 35 26.57 -14.59 -12.26
CA LYS A 35 26.38 -13.15 -11.98
C LYS A 35 25.56 -12.47 -13.07
N PHE A 36 25.79 -12.80 -14.34
CA PHE A 36 25.01 -12.26 -15.46
C PHE A 36 23.57 -12.76 -15.46
N GLY A 37 23.31 -14.01 -15.05
CA GLY A 37 21.95 -14.50 -14.84
C GLY A 37 21.16 -13.67 -13.82
N TYR A 38 21.78 -13.29 -12.69
CA TYR A 38 21.14 -12.38 -11.72
C TYR A 38 20.87 -10.99 -12.28
N THR A 39 21.71 -10.47 -13.18
CA THR A 39 21.46 -9.16 -13.80
C THR A 39 20.36 -9.21 -14.85
N GLU A 40 20.23 -10.31 -15.59
CA GLU A 40 19.12 -10.52 -16.52
C GLU A 40 17.79 -10.65 -15.77
N ASP A 41 17.75 -11.44 -14.69
CA ASP A 41 16.57 -11.56 -13.83
C ASP A 41 16.17 -10.20 -13.23
N LEU A 42 17.16 -9.40 -12.80
CA LEU A 42 16.91 -8.05 -12.28
C LEU A 42 16.35 -7.12 -13.35
N ASP A 43 16.81 -7.22 -14.61
CA ASP A 43 16.28 -6.44 -15.72
C ASP A 43 14.82 -6.81 -16.04
N TYR A 44 14.47 -8.10 -15.95
CA TYR A 44 13.07 -8.53 -16.07
C TYR A 44 12.20 -8.01 -14.93
N GLU A 45 12.68 -8.08 -13.68
CA GLU A 45 11.97 -7.54 -12.52
C GLU A 45 11.81 -6.01 -12.62
N LEU A 46 12.86 -5.28 -13.01
CA LEU A 46 12.81 -3.84 -13.20
C LEU A 46 11.85 -3.44 -14.33
N ARG A 47 11.81 -4.22 -15.40
CA ARG A 47 10.85 -4.02 -16.49
C ARG A 47 9.42 -4.26 -16.03
N ALA A 48 9.15 -5.35 -15.31
CA ALA A 48 7.84 -5.64 -14.76
C ALA A 48 7.36 -4.54 -13.78
N ILE A 49 8.24 -4.07 -12.90
CA ILE A 49 7.94 -2.95 -11.99
C ILE A 49 7.65 -1.67 -12.78
N ARG A 50 8.39 -1.40 -13.86
CA ARG A 50 8.17 -0.22 -14.69
C ARG A 50 6.84 -0.28 -15.43
N ASP A 51 6.48 -1.46 -15.93
CA ASP A 51 5.19 -1.70 -16.58
C ASP A 51 4.04 -1.54 -15.57
N GLU A 52 4.18 -2.05 -14.35
CA GLU A 52 3.21 -1.82 -13.26
C GLU A 52 3.08 -0.34 -12.88
N ILE A 53 4.20 0.39 -12.77
CA ILE A 53 4.17 1.84 -12.50
C ILE A 53 3.42 2.58 -13.62
N SER A 54 3.71 2.26 -14.88
CA SER A 54 3.00 2.86 -16.01
C SER A 54 1.50 2.58 -15.97
N GLU A 55 1.09 1.35 -15.60
CA GLU A 55 -0.32 1.00 -15.47
C GLU A 55 -1.00 1.75 -14.31
N TYR A 56 -0.27 2.00 -13.22
CA TYR A 56 -0.79 2.81 -12.12
C TYR A 56 -0.89 4.30 -12.48
N ASP A 57 0.06 4.84 -13.23
CA ASP A 57 -0.02 6.22 -13.75
C ASP A 57 -1.24 6.38 -14.67
N ASP A 58 -1.48 5.45 -15.60
CA ASP A 58 -2.68 5.46 -16.46
C ASP A 58 -3.99 5.41 -15.65
N LYS A 59 -4.01 4.64 -14.54
CA LYS A 59 -5.17 4.58 -13.63
C LYS A 59 -5.35 5.88 -12.86
N ILE A 60 -4.26 6.52 -12.45
CA ILE A 60 -4.30 7.83 -11.76
C ILE A 60 -4.86 8.87 -12.71
N ASP A 61 -4.33 8.97 -13.93
CA ASP A 61 -4.80 9.92 -14.94
C ASP A 61 -6.30 9.76 -15.21
N LYS A 62 -6.77 8.51 -15.33
CA LYS A 62 -8.20 8.22 -15.51
C LYS A 62 -9.04 8.65 -14.31
N VAL A 63 -8.57 8.41 -13.09
CA VAL A 63 -9.28 8.84 -11.88
C VAL A 63 -9.29 10.36 -11.77
N GLU A 64 -8.21 11.04 -12.15
CA GLU A 64 -8.14 12.50 -12.19
C GLU A 64 -9.13 13.09 -13.20
N GLU A 65 -9.24 12.48 -14.39
CA GLU A 65 -10.25 12.86 -15.39
C GLU A 65 -11.68 12.67 -14.87
N GLU A 66 -11.99 11.48 -14.31
CA GLU A 66 -13.31 11.19 -13.75
C GLU A 66 -13.66 12.13 -12.58
N LEU A 67 -12.69 12.49 -11.74
CA LEU A 67 -12.89 13.46 -10.66
C LEU A 67 -13.07 14.88 -11.20
N GLY A 68 -12.32 15.26 -12.23
CA GLY A 68 -12.45 16.55 -12.91
C GLY A 68 -13.84 16.75 -13.49
N ASP A 69 -14.35 15.74 -14.21
CA ASP A 69 -15.71 15.75 -14.77
C ASP A 69 -16.77 15.84 -13.68
N ARG A 70 -16.64 15.04 -12.62
CA ARG A 70 -17.59 15.09 -11.48
C ARG A 70 -17.57 16.45 -10.78
N ILE A 71 -16.41 17.06 -10.60
CA ILE A 71 -16.29 18.40 -10.03
C ILE A 71 -17.00 19.41 -10.95
N GLY A 72 -16.75 19.36 -12.25
CA GLY A 72 -17.40 20.22 -13.24
C GLY A 72 -18.93 20.09 -13.24
N ASP A 73 -19.45 18.86 -13.17
CA ASP A 73 -20.88 18.59 -13.04
C ASP A 73 -21.46 19.18 -11.75
N THR A 74 -20.73 19.04 -10.65
CA THR A 74 -21.16 19.56 -9.34
C THR A 74 -21.17 21.09 -9.33
N GLU A 75 -20.16 21.72 -9.93
CA GLU A 75 -20.10 23.18 -10.11
C GLU A 75 -21.25 23.69 -10.99
N GLN A 76 -21.56 23.01 -12.09
CA GLN A 76 -22.73 23.35 -12.91
C GLN A 76 -24.03 23.20 -12.13
N ALA A 77 -24.18 22.12 -11.35
CA ALA A 77 -25.36 21.91 -10.52
C ALA A 77 -25.52 23.04 -9.48
N ILE A 78 -24.44 23.42 -8.80
CA ILE A 78 -24.42 24.54 -7.85
C ILE A 78 -24.77 25.86 -8.55
N ASN A 79 -24.24 26.12 -9.74
CA ASN A 79 -24.55 27.33 -10.50
C ASN A 79 -26.03 27.39 -10.90
N ARG A 80 -26.61 26.27 -11.39
CA ARG A 80 -28.05 26.17 -11.68
C ARG A 80 -28.88 26.38 -10.43
N LEU A 81 -28.50 25.76 -9.31
CA LEU A 81 -29.20 25.92 -8.03
C LEU A 81 -29.15 27.37 -7.54
N THR A 82 -27.99 28.02 -7.67
CA THR A 82 -27.79 29.44 -7.34
C THR A 82 -28.67 30.34 -8.20
N GLN A 83 -28.76 30.08 -9.50
CA GLN A 83 -29.65 30.82 -10.40
C GLN A 83 -31.12 30.60 -10.06
N HIS A 84 -31.52 29.37 -9.73
CA HIS A 84 -32.87 29.05 -9.28
C HIS A 84 -33.20 29.78 -7.97
N VAL A 85 -32.30 29.78 -7.00
CA VAL A 85 -32.47 30.52 -5.74
C VAL A 85 -32.59 32.02 -6.01
N ARG A 86 -31.79 32.61 -6.91
CA ARG A 86 -31.92 34.02 -7.30
C ARG A 86 -33.24 34.33 -8.00
N LEU A 87 -33.73 33.42 -8.85
CA LEU A 87 -35.03 33.56 -9.50
C LEU A 87 -36.17 33.48 -8.50
N LEU A 88 -36.11 32.52 -7.56
CA LEU A 88 -37.07 32.40 -6.47
C LEU A 88 -37.03 33.62 -5.56
N ASP A 89 -35.84 34.11 -5.19
CA ASP A 89 -35.66 35.36 -4.43
C ASP A 89 -36.26 36.57 -5.16
N GLY A 90 -36.06 36.67 -6.48
CA GLY A 90 -36.69 37.70 -7.30
C GLY A 90 -38.22 37.58 -7.35
N GLN A 91 -38.76 36.37 -7.49
CA GLN A 91 -40.20 36.12 -7.49
C GLN A 91 -40.83 36.41 -6.11
N ILE A 92 -40.14 36.01 -5.04
CA ILE A 92 -40.51 36.26 -3.63
C ILE A 92 -40.56 37.77 -3.35
N LYS A 93 -39.58 38.54 -3.84
CA LYS A 93 -39.56 40.02 -3.71
C LYS A 93 -40.67 40.71 -4.48
N ILE A 94 -41.13 40.14 -5.59
CA ILE A 94 -42.23 40.67 -6.41
C ILE A 94 -43.60 40.29 -5.82
N SER A 95 -43.72 39.10 -5.22
CA SER A 95 -44.91 38.70 -4.47
C SER A 95 -44.92 39.39 -3.10
N GLN A 96 -45.49 40.60 -3.02
CA GLN A 96 -45.77 41.26 -1.73
C GLN A 96 -46.64 40.33 -0.87
N GLY A 97 -46.02 39.62 0.08
CA GLY A 97 -46.72 38.67 0.95
C GLY A 97 -45.91 37.47 1.42
N VAL A 98 -44.65 37.30 1.01
CA VAL A 98 -43.77 36.28 1.59
C VAL A 98 -43.09 36.87 2.84
N PRO A 99 -43.33 36.32 4.03
CA PRO A 99 -42.60 36.72 5.23
C PRO A 99 -41.09 36.56 5.03
N GLU A 100 -40.33 37.60 5.39
CA GLU A 100 -38.88 37.56 5.33
C GLU A 100 -38.35 36.75 6.51
N ALA A 101 -37.73 35.61 6.24
CA ALA A 101 -37.07 34.81 7.29
C ALA A 101 -35.84 35.56 7.79
N ASP A 102 -35.84 35.99 9.05
CA ASP A 102 -34.65 36.53 9.70
C ASP A 102 -33.62 35.41 9.96
N LEU A 103 -32.64 35.32 9.07
CA LEU A 103 -31.52 34.38 9.14
C LEU A 103 -30.32 34.92 9.93
N ASP A 104 -30.29 36.21 10.22
CA ASP A 104 -29.13 36.89 10.81
C ASP A 104 -29.21 37.00 12.34
N THR A 105 -30.41 36.94 12.91
CA THR A 105 -30.60 37.01 14.37
C THR A 105 -30.45 35.64 15.04
N PHE A 106 -29.28 35.39 15.62
CA PHE A 106 -29.01 34.16 16.38
C PHE A 106 -29.26 34.32 17.89
N THR A 107 -30.01 33.39 18.49
CA THR A 107 -30.20 33.32 19.94
C THR A 107 -28.92 32.90 20.67
N ARG A 108 -28.83 33.19 21.98
CA ARG A 108 -27.70 32.75 22.81
C ARG A 108 -27.51 31.23 22.78
N ASP A 109 -28.61 30.49 22.75
CA ASP A 109 -28.60 29.02 22.70
C ASP A 109 -28.09 28.51 21.35
N GLN A 110 -28.49 29.13 20.23
CA GLN A 110 -27.92 28.80 18.91
C GLN A 110 -26.42 29.06 18.85
N ARG A 111 -25.92 30.16 19.43
CA ARG A 111 -24.47 30.42 19.53
C ARG A 111 -23.75 29.40 20.41
N ALA A 112 -24.40 28.86 21.45
CA ALA A 112 -23.83 27.80 22.27
C ALA A 112 -23.77 26.46 21.51
N LEU A 113 -24.83 26.13 20.75
CA LEU A 113 -24.85 24.97 19.86
C LEU A 113 -23.77 25.08 18.78
N ALA A 114 -23.60 26.24 18.16
CA ALA A 114 -22.57 26.46 17.13
C ALA A 114 -21.15 26.24 17.67
N ARG A 115 -20.88 26.71 18.90
CA ARG A 115 -19.60 26.42 19.58
C ARG A 115 -19.40 24.93 19.84
N THR A 116 -20.45 24.22 20.27
CA THR A 116 -20.41 22.78 20.52
C THR A 116 -20.19 22.01 19.21
N MET A 117 -20.83 22.42 18.12
CA MET A 117 -20.61 21.88 16.78
C MET A 117 -19.16 22.08 16.32
N ALA A 118 -18.64 23.30 16.46
CA ALA A 118 -17.25 23.62 16.11
C ALA A 118 -16.23 22.78 16.91
N GLN A 119 -16.49 22.56 18.21
CA GLN A 119 -15.68 21.65 19.03
C GLN A 119 -15.74 20.21 18.51
N GLY A 120 -16.92 19.72 18.11
CA GLY A 120 -17.07 18.41 17.50
C GLY A 120 -16.31 18.26 16.18
N TRP A 121 -16.31 19.29 15.34
CA TRP A 121 -15.51 19.30 14.10
C TRP A 121 -14.01 19.35 14.36
N SER A 122 -13.57 20.18 15.31
CA SER A 122 -12.16 20.22 15.72
C SER A 122 -11.70 18.89 16.32
N ALA A 123 -12.56 18.19 17.04
CA ALA A 123 -12.28 16.85 17.54
C ALA A 123 -12.13 15.82 16.40
N ARG A 124 -12.94 15.94 15.34
CA ARG A 124 -12.82 15.08 14.14
C ARG A 124 -11.55 15.33 13.35
N SER A 125 -11.12 16.58 13.22
CA SER A 125 -9.90 16.92 12.46
C SER A 125 -8.62 16.41 13.12
N GLN A 126 -8.68 15.95 14.38
CA GLN A 126 -7.57 15.30 15.08
C GLN A 126 -7.49 13.79 14.81
N LEU A 127 -8.50 13.20 14.17
CA LEU A 127 -8.52 11.78 13.83
C LEU A 127 -7.90 11.55 12.45
N LEU A 128 -7.42 10.34 12.21
CA LEU A 128 -6.99 9.94 10.86
C LEU A 128 -8.18 10.01 9.90
N GLY A 129 -7.92 10.50 8.70
CA GLY A 129 -8.87 10.43 7.59
C GLY A 129 -9.18 8.98 7.22
N ASP A 130 -10.30 8.75 6.53
CA ASP A 130 -10.70 7.39 6.14
C ASP A 130 -9.68 6.75 5.18
N HIS A 131 -9.11 7.53 4.26
CA HIS A 131 -8.04 7.08 3.37
C HIS A 131 -6.77 6.69 4.13
N GLU A 132 -6.31 7.52 5.06
CA GLU A 132 -5.13 7.24 5.87
C GLU A 132 -5.33 5.98 6.73
N ARG A 133 -6.49 5.86 7.37
CA ARG A 133 -6.86 4.67 8.15
C ARG A 133 -6.85 3.43 7.28
N PHE A 134 -7.44 3.49 6.08
CA PHE A 134 -7.44 2.38 5.13
C PHE A 134 -6.02 1.99 4.72
N THR A 135 -5.18 2.95 4.36
CA THR A 135 -3.77 2.72 3.98
C THR A 135 -2.98 2.05 5.11
N HIS A 136 -3.13 2.51 6.34
CA HIS A 136 -2.50 1.86 7.49
C HIS A 136 -3.03 0.43 7.73
N GLN A 137 -4.35 0.21 7.60
CA GLN A 137 -4.96 -1.12 7.73
C GLN A 137 -4.45 -2.10 6.68
N VAL A 138 -4.37 -1.67 5.42
CA VAL A 138 -3.84 -2.48 4.31
C VAL A 138 -2.38 -2.86 4.59
N ARG A 139 -1.54 -1.91 5.03
CA ARG A 139 -0.13 -2.19 5.34
C ARG A 139 0.01 -3.23 6.46
N VAL A 140 -0.78 -3.10 7.54
CA VAL A 140 -0.78 -4.08 8.65
C VAL A 140 -1.29 -5.44 8.19
N ARG A 141 -2.34 -5.47 7.36
CA ARG A 141 -2.89 -6.72 6.79
C ARG A 141 -1.85 -7.41 5.93
N HIS A 142 -1.23 -6.69 4.99
CA HIS A 142 -0.22 -7.22 4.09
C HIS A 142 0.97 -7.81 4.87
N HIS A 143 1.44 -7.12 5.92
CA HIS A 143 2.48 -7.65 6.79
C HIS A 143 2.09 -8.98 7.45
N ARG A 144 0.87 -9.08 7.99
CA ARG A 144 0.36 -10.33 8.61
C ARG A 144 0.21 -11.47 7.60
N GLU A 145 -0.21 -11.17 6.38
CA GLU A 145 -0.29 -12.15 5.30
C GLU A 145 1.10 -12.67 4.92
N THR A 146 2.08 -11.79 4.76
CA THR A 146 3.48 -12.16 4.52
C THR A 146 4.04 -12.99 5.67
N GLU A 147 3.70 -12.65 6.92
CA GLU A 147 4.12 -13.41 8.10
C GLU A 147 3.51 -14.82 8.14
N ALA A 148 2.24 -14.95 7.75
CA ALA A 148 1.60 -16.26 7.61
C ALA A 148 2.25 -17.10 6.50
N LYS A 149 2.54 -16.50 5.34
CA LYS A 149 3.26 -17.16 4.23
C LYS A 149 4.66 -17.59 4.65
N HIS A 150 5.39 -16.73 5.38
CA HIS A 150 6.72 -17.08 5.89
C HIS A 150 6.68 -18.27 6.85
N ARG A 151 5.69 -18.31 7.76
CA ARG A 151 5.49 -19.48 8.64
C ARG A 151 5.24 -20.77 7.85
N GLN A 152 4.43 -20.71 6.79
CA GLN A 152 4.19 -21.83 5.89
C GLN A 152 5.47 -22.26 5.15
N ALA A 153 6.23 -21.30 4.62
CA ALA A 153 7.49 -21.57 3.94
C ALA A 153 8.53 -22.23 4.87
N ARG A 154 8.62 -21.78 6.14
CA ARG A 154 9.47 -22.45 7.14
C ARG A 154 9.04 -23.90 7.39
N ALA A 155 7.74 -24.16 7.46
CA ALA A 155 7.24 -25.53 7.60
C ALA A 155 7.59 -26.39 6.37
N ALA A 156 7.43 -25.85 5.17
CA ALA A 156 7.80 -26.53 3.92
C ALA A 156 9.31 -26.84 3.83
N VAL A 157 10.18 -25.97 4.35
CA VAL A 157 11.62 -26.24 4.47
C VAL A 157 11.86 -27.44 5.38
N VAL A 158 11.25 -27.46 6.57
CA VAL A 158 11.41 -28.57 7.53
C VAL A 158 10.93 -29.89 6.92
N GLU A 159 9.76 -29.88 6.26
CA GLU A 159 9.23 -31.04 5.55
C GLU A 159 10.17 -31.52 4.43
N SER A 160 10.68 -30.60 3.61
CA SER A 160 11.58 -30.92 2.50
C SER A 160 12.93 -31.46 2.99
N VAL A 161 13.44 -30.98 4.13
CA VAL A 161 14.62 -31.56 4.80
C VAL A 161 14.33 -33.00 5.23
N GLY A 162 13.15 -33.27 5.80
CA GLY A 162 12.72 -34.62 6.15
C GLY A 162 12.68 -35.56 4.95
N ALA A 163 12.06 -35.12 3.84
CA ALA A 163 12.01 -35.90 2.61
C ALA A 163 13.41 -36.14 2.00
N PHE A 164 14.27 -35.11 2.01
CA PHE A 164 15.64 -35.21 1.50
C PHE A 164 16.46 -36.22 2.31
N THR A 165 16.40 -36.15 3.64
CA THR A 165 17.14 -37.06 4.53
C THR A 165 16.63 -38.49 4.50
N ALA A 166 15.33 -38.70 4.25
CA ALA A 166 14.75 -40.03 4.08
C ALA A 166 15.02 -40.66 2.70
N SER A 167 15.37 -39.84 1.70
CA SER A 167 15.61 -40.31 0.33
C SER A 167 17.00 -40.94 0.15
N ARG A 168 17.08 -42.00 -0.66
CA ARG A 168 18.35 -42.70 -0.94
C ARG A 168 19.14 -42.00 -2.05
N TYR A 169 20.42 -41.71 -1.79
CA TYR A 169 21.32 -41.11 -2.77
C TYR A 169 21.35 -41.87 -4.10
N GLY A 170 21.40 -41.13 -5.22
CA GLY A 170 21.41 -41.68 -6.57
C GLY A 170 20.04 -42.13 -7.12
N THR A 171 18.95 -41.95 -6.38
CA THR A 171 17.59 -42.22 -6.87
C THR A 171 16.91 -40.96 -7.43
N SER A 172 15.92 -41.13 -8.31
CA SER A 172 15.09 -40.02 -8.80
C SER A 172 14.40 -39.28 -7.65
N GLY A 173 13.92 -40.01 -6.64
CA GLY A 173 13.32 -39.44 -5.44
C GLY A 173 14.26 -38.53 -4.64
N HIS A 174 15.56 -38.81 -4.63
CA HIS A 174 16.56 -37.93 -3.99
C HIS A 174 16.78 -36.65 -4.79
N SER A 175 16.82 -36.72 -6.12
CA SER A 175 16.90 -35.54 -6.97
C SER A 175 15.66 -34.64 -6.81
N GLU A 176 14.47 -35.22 -6.80
CA GLU A 176 13.22 -34.50 -6.55
C GLU A 176 13.20 -33.83 -5.16
N ALA A 177 13.58 -34.56 -4.11
CA ALA A 177 13.65 -34.02 -2.76
C ALA A 177 14.69 -32.89 -2.64
N THR A 178 15.81 -33.00 -3.36
CA THR A 178 16.83 -31.94 -3.44
C THR A 178 16.27 -30.67 -4.08
N THR A 179 15.56 -30.81 -5.20
CA THR A 179 14.93 -29.68 -5.90
C THR A 179 13.87 -29.02 -5.02
N ARG A 180 12.98 -29.79 -4.40
CA ARG A 180 11.96 -29.27 -3.47
C ARG A 180 12.60 -28.52 -2.31
N LEU A 181 13.66 -29.07 -1.70
CA LEU A 181 14.38 -28.42 -0.62
C LEU A 181 15.01 -27.09 -1.05
N ARG A 182 15.65 -27.05 -2.24
CA ARG A 182 16.22 -25.81 -2.78
C ARG A 182 15.16 -24.75 -2.99
N THR A 183 14.02 -25.10 -3.59
CA THR A 183 12.90 -24.18 -3.79
C THR A 183 12.35 -23.67 -2.46
N ALA A 184 12.09 -24.56 -1.51
CA ALA A 184 11.58 -24.17 -0.19
C ALA A 184 12.53 -23.21 0.55
N ILE A 185 13.85 -23.43 0.48
CA ILE A 185 14.86 -22.54 1.07
C ILE A 185 14.86 -21.17 0.38
N ALA A 186 14.77 -21.13 -0.95
CA ALA A 186 14.73 -19.88 -1.71
C ALA A 186 13.48 -19.07 -1.36
N ASP A 187 12.31 -19.71 -1.30
CA ASP A 187 11.04 -19.08 -0.93
C ASP A 187 11.05 -18.54 0.51
N GLU A 188 11.56 -19.32 1.47
CA GLU A 188 11.71 -18.87 2.87
C GLU A 188 12.61 -17.64 2.97
N ARG A 189 13.74 -17.66 2.27
CA ARG A 189 14.71 -16.56 2.27
C ARG A 189 14.10 -15.29 1.68
N ARG A 190 13.38 -15.39 0.57
CA ARG A 190 12.66 -14.27 -0.05
C ARG A 190 11.65 -13.67 0.93
N LEU A 191 10.76 -14.49 1.48
CA LEU A 191 9.74 -14.03 2.42
C LEU A 191 10.34 -13.42 3.70
N ARG A 192 11.46 -13.95 4.19
CA ARG A 192 12.19 -13.37 5.33
C ARG A 192 12.73 -11.98 5.03
N GLN A 193 13.27 -11.77 3.82
CA GLN A 193 13.74 -10.46 3.38
C GLN A 193 12.57 -9.48 3.25
N ASP A 194 11.46 -9.90 2.65
CA ASP A 194 10.26 -9.09 2.52
C ASP A 194 9.70 -8.68 3.89
N LEU A 195 9.62 -9.62 4.85
CA LEU A 195 9.24 -9.30 6.23
C LEU A 195 10.17 -8.26 6.86
N THR A 196 11.48 -8.43 6.69
CA THR A 196 12.47 -7.50 7.25
C THR A 196 12.25 -6.07 6.73
N ARG A 197 11.93 -5.93 5.43
CA ARG A 197 11.60 -4.65 4.80
C ARG A 197 10.26 -4.07 5.30
N GLN A 198 9.26 -4.92 5.53
CA GLN A 198 7.91 -4.48 5.92
C GLN A 198 7.77 -4.13 7.41
N ILE A 199 8.58 -4.71 8.31
CA ILE A 199 8.46 -4.54 9.77
C ILE A 199 8.36 -3.08 10.22
N PRO A 200 9.23 -2.14 9.79
CA PRO A 200 9.17 -0.76 10.27
C PRO A 200 7.84 -0.09 9.92
N GLY A 201 7.44 -0.16 8.65
CA GLY A 201 6.19 0.45 8.17
C GLY A 201 4.94 -0.20 8.77
N ALA A 202 4.96 -1.51 9.01
CA ALA A 202 3.85 -2.20 9.67
C ALA A 202 3.71 -1.81 11.15
N LYS A 203 4.83 -1.65 11.87
CA LYS A 203 4.84 -1.18 13.27
C LYS A 203 4.33 0.26 13.38
N GLU A 204 4.80 1.13 12.50
CA GLU A 204 4.35 2.52 12.44
C GLU A 204 2.84 2.60 12.16
N SER A 205 2.35 1.89 11.14
CA SER A 205 0.92 1.83 10.83
C SER A 205 0.08 1.26 11.98
N ALA A 206 0.56 0.20 12.64
CA ALA A 206 -0.14 -0.38 13.78
C ALA A 206 -0.23 0.61 14.95
N LYS A 207 0.85 1.37 15.21
CA LYS A 207 0.87 2.42 16.22
C LYS A 207 -0.10 3.56 15.86
N ALA A 208 -0.05 4.07 14.63
CA ALA A 208 -0.95 5.13 14.16
C ALA A 208 -2.43 4.74 14.31
N LEU A 209 -2.79 3.50 13.96
CA LEU A 209 -4.15 2.99 14.16
C LEU A 209 -4.55 2.87 15.64
N ALA A 210 -3.62 2.48 16.52
CA ALA A 210 -3.87 2.40 17.95
C ALA A 210 -4.06 3.79 18.58
N ASP A 211 -3.21 4.75 18.19
CA ASP A 211 -3.29 6.14 18.63
C ASP A 211 -4.59 6.80 18.13
N ASP A 212 -5.00 6.56 16.88
CA ASP A 212 -6.29 7.00 16.32
C ASP A 212 -7.48 6.36 17.06
N ALA A 213 -7.41 5.07 17.39
CA ALA A 213 -8.47 4.39 18.14
C ALA A 213 -8.63 4.96 19.56
N SER A 214 -7.52 5.23 20.24
CA SER A 214 -7.50 5.89 21.55
C SER A 214 -8.07 7.31 21.48
N THR A 215 -7.64 8.09 20.49
CA THR A 215 -8.11 9.46 20.26
C THR A 215 -9.60 9.49 19.91
N ARG A 216 -10.08 8.57 19.06
CA ARG A 216 -11.51 8.43 18.78
C ARG A 216 -12.29 8.13 20.05
N ALA A 217 -11.83 7.19 20.87
CA ALA A 217 -12.52 6.83 22.11
C ALA A 217 -12.63 8.02 23.08
N SER A 218 -11.56 8.81 23.23
CA SER A 218 -11.56 9.98 24.11
C SER A 218 -12.39 11.14 23.58
N GLN A 219 -12.40 11.35 22.25
CA GLN A 219 -13.14 12.43 21.60
C GLN A 219 -14.59 12.09 21.25
N GLN A 220 -14.99 10.81 21.34
CA GLN A 220 -16.33 10.34 21.00
C GLN A 220 -17.46 11.14 21.68
N PRO A 221 -17.37 11.50 22.98
CA PRO A 221 -18.39 12.31 23.62
C PRO A 221 -18.52 13.70 22.98
N THR A 222 -17.40 14.38 22.74
CA THR A 222 -17.34 15.71 22.10
C THR A 222 -17.92 15.67 20.68
N MET A 223 -17.53 14.67 19.89
CA MET A 223 -18.05 14.46 18.53
C MET A 223 -19.57 14.24 18.56
N SER A 224 -20.07 13.37 19.44
CA SER A 224 -21.50 13.10 19.58
C SER A 224 -22.32 14.31 20.05
N ALA A 225 -21.71 15.19 20.87
CA ALA A 225 -22.32 16.44 21.28
C ALA A 225 -22.38 17.42 20.11
N GLY A 226 -21.30 17.51 19.33
CA GLY A 226 -21.25 18.29 18.09
C GLY A 226 -22.31 17.85 17.08
N ASP A 227 -22.47 16.55 16.85
CA ASP A 227 -23.50 15.98 15.95
C ASP A 227 -24.92 16.33 16.37
N ARG A 228 -25.18 16.26 17.68
CA ARG A 228 -26.49 16.65 18.23
C ARG A 228 -26.72 18.15 18.09
N ALA A 229 -25.67 18.96 18.28
CA ALA A 229 -25.75 20.40 18.12
C ALA A 229 -26.00 20.79 16.66
N GLU A 230 -25.32 20.16 15.71
CA GLU A 230 -25.52 20.34 14.27
C GLU A 230 -26.96 20.02 13.88
N LYS A 231 -27.48 18.84 14.24
CA LYS A 231 -28.88 18.46 13.96
C LYS A 231 -29.88 19.46 14.52
N ARG A 232 -29.64 19.97 15.74
CA ARG A 232 -30.50 20.98 16.37
C ARG A 232 -30.44 22.33 15.65
N LEU A 233 -29.26 22.76 15.21
CA LEU A 233 -29.11 23.98 14.41
C LEU A 233 -29.81 23.85 13.05
N THR A 234 -29.66 22.71 12.37
CA THR A 234 -30.35 22.45 11.10
C THR A 234 -31.88 22.45 11.27
N LEU A 235 -32.38 21.84 12.35
CA LEU A 235 -33.82 21.88 12.65
C LEU A 235 -34.32 23.29 12.97
N ALA A 236 -33.56 24.07 13.74
CA ALA A 236 -33.91 25.45 14.04
C ALA A 236 -33.92 26.32 12.78
N LEU A 237 -32.96 26.13 11.87
CA LEU A 237 -32.93 26.80 10.57
C LEU A 237 -34.16 26.42 9.73
N ARG A 238 -34.50 25.13 9.66
CA ARG A 238 -35.68 24.64 8.93
C ARG A 238 -36.99 25.18 9.52
N SER A 239 -37.12 25.25 10.84
CA SER A 239 -38.30 25.85 11.50
C SER A 239 -38.45 27.30 11.08
N ARG A 240 -37.37 28.10 11.17
CA ARG A 240 -37.42 29.51 10.77
C ARG A 240 -37.76 29.72 9.29
N LEU A 241 -37.26 28.86 8.42
CA LEU A 241 -37.59 28.88 7.01
C LEU A 241 -39.03 28.42 6.72
N ALA A 242 -39.68 27.71 7.65
CA ALA A 242 -41.07 27.28 7.52
C ALA A 242 -42.06 28.23 8.22
N ASP A 243 -41.59 28.95 9.25
CA ASP A 243 -42.34 29.99 9.97
C ASP A 243 -42.39 31.31 9.20
N ALA A 244 -41.47 31.48 8.24
CA ALA A 244 -41.48 32.54 7.23
C ALA A 244 -42.23 32.06 5.98
#